data_AF-A0A7J9RVU4-F1
#
_entry.id   AF-A0A7J9RVU4-F1
#
_cell.length_a   1.000
_cell.length_b   1.000
_cell.length_c   1.000
_cell.angle_alpha   90.00
_cell.angle_beta   90.00
_cell.angle_gamma   90.00
#
_symmetry.space_group_name_H-M   'P 1'
#
loop_
_entity.id
_entity.type
_entity.pdbx_description
1 polymer ?
#
loop_
_entity_poly.entity_id
_entity_poly.type
_entity_poly.pdbx_seq_one_letter_code
_entity_poly.pdbx_strand_id
1 'polypeptide(L)'
;MVSVYRHYETSVVEVDALVETDRAVYVIEVKFRAEIKDVDDLLTKVKEVEKEYQAKRIIPVLAGTKISKAVRGYAKGLNVIIYQ
;
A
#
# COMPACT_ATOMS: atom_id res chain seq x y z
N MET A 1 -12.34 -13.42 -8.70
CA MET A 1 -13.16 -12.79 -7.63
C MET A 1 -12.46 -11.52 -7.16
N VAL A 2 -13.20 -10.51 -6.68
CA VAL A 2 -12.62 -9.29 -6.10
C VAL A 2 -13.25 -9.06 -4.74
N SER A 3 -12.42 -8.95 -3.71
CA SER A 3 -12.82 -8.59 -2.35
C SER A 3 -12.19 -7.26 -1.98
N VAL A 4 -12.96 -6.38 -1.34
CA VAL A 4 -12.50 -5.06 -0.92
C VAL A 4 -12.75 -4.90 0.57
N TYR A 5 -11.68 -4.57 1.29
CA TYR A 5 -11.69 -4.32 2.72
C TYR A 5 -11.31 -2.87 2.95
N ARG A 6 -12.11 -2.14 3.73
CA ARG A 6 -11.81 -0.78 4.18
C ARG A 6 -11.43 -0.83 5.64
N HIS A 7 -10.44 -0.04 6.05
CA HIS A 7 -9.89 -0.06 7.40
C HIS A 7 -9.56 -1.51 7.80
N TYR A 8 -8.67 -2.13 7.01
CA TYR A 8 -8.26 -3.51 7.25
C TYR A 8 -7.28 -3.50 8.40
N GLU A 9 -7.66 -4.17 9.48
CA GLU A 9 -6.89 -4.23 10.72
C GLU A 9 -6.69 -5.69 11.13
N THR A 10 -5.44 -6.02 11.46
CA THR A 10 -5.07 -7.27 12.13
C THR A 10 -4.37 -6.90 13.45
N SER A 11 -3.94 -7.90 14.22
CA SER A 11 -3.22 -7.66 15.47
C SER A 11 -1.88 -6.92 15.29
N VAL A 12 -1.35 -6.86 14.07
CA VAL A 12 -0.01 -6.31 13.78
C VAL A 12 0.00 -5.24 12.69
N VAL A 13 -1.04 -5.15 11.86
CA VAL A 13 -1.08 -4.18 10.75
C VAL A 13 -2.46 -3.53 10.62
N GLU A 14 -2.46 -2.22 10.39
CA GLU A 14 -3.65 -1.44 10.02
C GLU A 14 -3.37 -0.76 8.68
N VAL A 15 -4.25 -0.91 7.69
CA VAL A 15 -4.17 -0.22 6.38
C VAL A 15 -5.52 0.39 5.99
N ASP A 16 -5.49 1.52 5.29
CA ASP A 16 -6.72 2.24 4.92
C ASP A 16 -7.65 1.40 4.03
N ALA A 17 -7.08 0.64 3.09
CA ALA A 17 -7.81 -0.35 2.33
C ALA A 17 -6.92 -1.51 1.84
N LEU A 18 -7.55 -2.66 1.64
CA LEU A 18 -6.95 -3.83 1.02
C LEU A 18 -7.88 -4.35 -0.07
N VAL A 19 -7.36 -4.54 -1.28
CA VAL A 19 -8.10 -5.13 -2.40
C VAL A 19 -7.47 -6.45 -2.76
N GLU A 20 -8.21 -7.52 -2.54
CA GLU A 20 -7.77 -8.87 -2.86
C GLU A 20 -8.39 -9.32 -4.19
N THR A 21 -7.54 -9.81 -5.07
CA THR A 21 -7.91 -10.44 -6.34
C THR A 21 -7.40 -11.87 -6.38
N ASP A 22 -7.69 -12.60 -7.44
CA ASP A 22 -7.21 -13.98 -7.60
C ASP A 22 -5.67 -14.07 -7.66
N ARG A 23 -4.98 -13.02 -8.13
CA ARG A 23 -3.51 -13.04 -8.38
C ARG A 23 -2.69 -12.04 -7.57
N ALA A 24 -3.35 -11.06 -6.95
CA ALA A 24 -2.68 -9.96 -6.28
C ALA A 24 -3.51 -9.42 -5.12
N VAL A 25 -2.81 -8.84 -4.15
CA VAL A 25 -3.37 -8.05 -3.06
C VAL A 25 -2.80 -6.64 -3.18
N TYR A 26 -3.67 -5.64 -3.26
CA TYR A 26 -3.29 -4.23 -3.26
C TYR A 26 -3.44 -3.69 -1.86
N VAL A 27 -2.34 -3.22 -1.28
CA VAL A 27 -2.29 -2.61 0.05
C VAL A 27 -2.27 -1.10 -0.16
N ILE A 28 -3.33 -0.42 0.28
CA ILE A 28 -3.58 0.98 -0.06
C ILE A 28 -3.51 1.84 1.20
N GLU A 29 -2.65 2.85 1.15
CA GLU A 29 -2.59 3.95 2.12
C GLU A 29 -3.02 5.25 1.42
N VAL A 30 -3.86 6.02 2.09
CA VAL A 30 -4.37 7.31 1.62
C VAL A 30 -3.79 8.42 2.50
N LYS A 31 -3.08 9.36 1.88
CA LYS A 31 -2.53 10.53 2.57
C LYS A 31 -2.99 11.81 1.91
N PHE A 32 -3.43 12.78 2.71
CA PHE A 32 -3.69 14.12 2.19
C PHE A 32 -2.40 14.78 1.67
N ARG A 33 -1.31 14.65 2.41
CA ARG A 33 0.04 15.08 2.03
C ARG A 33 1.00 13.93 2.31
N ALA A 34 1.59 13.40 1.25
CA ALA A 34 2.54 12.29 1.35
C ALA A 34 3.98 12.79 1.55
N GLU A 35 4.71 12.06 2.39
CA GLU A 35 6.13 12.22 2.66
C GLU A 35 6.89 10.94 2.33
N ILE A 36 8.22 11.01 2.30
CA ILE A 36 9.06 9.83 2.04
C ILE A 36 8.81 8.75 3.10
N LYS A 37 8.66 9.16 4.37
CA LYS A 37 8.34 8.23 5.46
C LYS A 37 7.05 7.43 5.23
N ASP A 38 6.06 7.99 4.54
CA ASP A 38 4.79 7.27 4.30
C ASP A 38 5.00 6.11 3.31
N VAL A 39 5.99 6.23 2.42
CA VAL A 39 6.41 5.14 1.53
C VAL A 39 7.07 4.02 2.35
N ASP A 40 7.96 4.37 3.28
CA ASP A 40 8.65 3.42 4.16
C ASP A 40 7.67 2.71 5.12
N ASP A 41 6.74 3.49 5.69
CA ASP A 41 5.67 2.99 6.55
C ASP A 41 4.80 1.99 5.77
N LEU A 42 4.36 2.33 4.55
CA LEU A 42 3.58 1.43 3.69
C LEU A 42 4.35 0.14 3.35
N LEU A 43 5.64 0.23 3.04
CA LEU A 43 6.46 -0.96 2.74
C LEU A 43 6.63 -1.86 3.97
N THR A 44 6.67 -1.29 5.17
CA THR A 44 6.69 -2.07 6.42
C THR A 44 5.37 -2.83 6.59
N LYS A 45 4.23 -2.17 6.38
CA LYS A 45 2.91 -2.81 6.44
C LYS A 45 2.76 -3.93 5.41
N VAL A 46 3.25 -3.71 4.18
CA VAL A 46 3.24 -4.71 3.10
C VAL A 46 3.96 -6.00 3.48
N LYS A 47 5.10 -5.91 4.18
CA LYS A 47 5.84 -7.09 4.65
C LYS A 47 5.04 -7.93 5.65
N GLU A 48 4.18 -7.30 6.45
CA GLU A 48 3.28 -8.02 7.35
C GLU A 48 2.14 -8.69 6.57
N VAL A 49 1.52 -7.97 5.63
CA VAL A 49 0.48 -8.53 4.74
C VAL A 49 1.00 -9.70 3.90
N GLU A 50 2.26 -9.64 3.44
CA GLU A 50 2.87 -10.71 2.65
C GLU A 50 2.93 -12.05 3.40
N LYS A 51 3.04 -12.04 4.73
CA LYS A 51 3.04 -13.26 5.55
C LYS A 51 1.70 -13.98 5.52
N GLU A 52 0.60 -13.24 5.37
CA GLU A 52 -0.78 -13.75 5.29
C GLU A 52 -1.13 -14.22 3.87
N TYR A 53 -0.54 -13.60 2.84
CA TYR A 53 -0.92 -13.76 1.43
C TYR A 53 0.20 -14.37 0.55
N GLN A 54 0.86 -15.41 1.04
CA GLN A 54 2.10 -15.99 0.45
C GLN A 54 2.01 -16.44 -1.01
N ALA A 55 0.81 -16.74 -1.52
CA ALA A 55 0.59 -17.17 -2.91
C ALA A 55 0.25 -16.02 -3.88
N LYS A 56 0.16 -14.78 -3.40
CA LYS A 56 -0.28 -13.62 -4.17
C LYS A 56 0.79 -12.55 -4.22
N ARG A 57 0.84 -11.82 -5.34
CA ARG A 57 1.70 -10.64 -5.44
C ARG A 57 1.13 -9.54 -4.55
N ILE A 58 1.95 -8.95 -3.68
CA ILE A 58 1.54 -7.82 -2.84
C ILE A 58 1.98 -6.53 -3.53
N ILE A 59 1.03 -5.63 -3.76
CA ILE A 59 1.22 -4.41 -4.54
C ILE A 59 0.96 -3.21 -3.62
N PRO A 60 2.00 -2.49 -3.18
CA PRO A 60 1.82 -1.25 -2.42
C PRO A 60 1.25 -0.14 -3.31
N VAL A 61 0.24 0.55 -2.78
CA VAL A 61 -0.36 1.72 -3.40
C VAL A 61 -0.40 2.86 -2.38
N LEU A 62 0.25 3.98 -2.71
CA LEU A 62 0.10 5.22 -1.97
C LEU A 62 -0.79 6.17 -2.79
N ALA A 63 -1.99 6.41 -2.28
CA ALA A 63 -2.96 7.31 -2.85
C ALA A 63 -2.96 8.66 -2.11
N GLY A 64 -3.16 9.78 -2.81
CA GLY A 64 -3.20 11.06 -2.10
C GLY A 64 -3.24 12.30 -2.99
N THR A 65 -3.75 13.40 -2.46
CA THR A 65 -3.97 14.63 -3.24
C THR A 65 -2.73 15.53 -3.34
N LYS A 66 -1.79 15.46 -2.40
CA LYS A 66 -0.53 16.24 -2.41
C LYS A 66 0.69 15.31 -2.33
N ILE A 67 1.16 14.86 -3.50
CA ILE A 67 2.36 14.02 -3.63
C ILE A 67 3.43 14.81 -4.41
N SER A 68 4.61 15.00 -3.82
CA SER A 68 5.70 15.75 -4.44
C SER A 68 6.46 14.92 -5.49
N LYS A 69 7.23 15.58 -6.36
CA LYS A 69 8.11 14.89 -7.32
C LYS A 69 9.16 14.01 -6.63
N ALA A 70 9.67 14.45 -5.47
CA ALA A 70 10.63 13.69 -4.67
C ALA A 70 10.02 12.38 -4.16
N VAL A 71 8.80 12.44 -3.58
CA VAL A 71 8.08 11.26 -3.10
C VAL A 71 7.75 10.31 -4.25
N ARG A 72 7.26 10.83 -5.40
CA ARG A 72 7.04 10.00 -6.60
C ARG A 72 8.31 9.30 -7.08
N GLY A 73 9.43 10.02 -7.11
CA GLY A 73 10.73 9.46 -7.51
C GLY A 73 11.18 8.34 -6.57
N TYR A 74 11.05 8.57 -5.26
CA TYR A 74 11.37 7.59 -4.23
C TYR A 74 10.50 6.34 -4.33
N ALA A 75 9.17 6.52 -4.38
CA ALA A 75 8.19 5.44 -4.53
C ALA A 75 8.42 4.59 -5.79
N LYS A 76 8.72 5.25 -6.93
CA LYS A 76 9.02 4.57 -8.20
C LYS A 76 10.23 3.65 -8.09
N GLY A 77 11.29 4.07 -7.38
CA GLY A 77 12.48 3.26 -7.14
C GLY A 77 12.21 1.99 -6.32
N LEU A 78 11.09 1.96 -5.58
CA LEU A 78 10.69 0.88 -4.68
C LEU A 78 9.46 0.10 -5.17
N ASN A 79 9.05 0.30 -6.43
CA ASN A 79 7.86 -0.33 -7.03
C ASN A 79 6.54 -0.03 -6.30
N VAL A 80 6.45 1.12 -5.64
CA VAL A 80 5.20 1.61 -5.02
C VAL A 80 4.38 2.37 -6.07
N ILE A 81 3.13 1.96 -6.25
CA ILE A 81 2.21 2.63 -7.17
C ILE A 81 1.70 3.91 -6.53
N ILE A 82 1.73 5.01 -7.28
CA ILE A 82 1.17 6.29 -6.86
C ILE A 82 -0.16 6.52 -7.59
N TYR A 83 -1.21 6.83 -6.83
CA TYR A 83 -2.46 7.39 -7.36
C TYR A 83 -2.70 8.78 -6.75
N GLN A 84 -3.04 9.75 -7.58
CA GLN A 84 -3.30 11.14 -7.18
C GLN A 84 -4.53 11.66 -7.89
#